data_AF-A0A0R2CEF1-F1
#
_entry.id   AF-A0A0R2CEF1-F1
#
_cell.length_a   1.000
_cell.length_b   1.000
_cell.length_c   1.000
_cell.angle_alpha   90.00
_cell.angle_beta   90.00
_cell.angle_gamma   90.00
#
_symmetry.space_group_name_H-M   'P 1'
#
loop_
_entity.id
_entity.type
_entity.pdbx_description
1 polymer ?
#
loop_
_entity_poly.entity_id
_entity_poly.type
_entity_poly.pdbx_seq_one_letter_code
_entity_poly.pdbx_strand_id
1 'polypeptide(L)' 'MQLQPAEVMAIDDQGNDLSMLKYAGLGVAMGNATLAVKAAASIETADNDHDGVAQAVKHFC' A
#
# COMPACT_ATOMS: atom_id res chain seq x y z
N MET A 1 18.38 6.17 -9.49
CA MET A 1 17.25 7.09 -9.25
C MET A 1 17.31 7.55 -7.81
N GLN A 2 17.11 8.84 -7.53
CA GLN A 2 16.92 9.35 -6.16
C GLN A 2 15.47 9.80 -6.08
N LEU A 3 14.62 8.99 -5.42
CA LEU A 3 13.20 9.28 -5.22
C LEU A 3 12.99 9.67 -3.75
N GLN A 4 12.22 10.71 -3.51
CA GLN A 4 11.77 11.09 -2.18
C GLN A 4 10.65 10.15 -1.72
N PRO A 5 10.48 9.93 -0.41
CA PRO A 5 9.38 9.11 0.10
C PRO A 5 8.00 9.57 -0.43
N ALA A 6 7.79 10.89 -0.55
CA ALA A 6 6.58 11.49 -1.10
C ALA A 6 6.26 11.07 -2.56
N GLU A 7 7.25 10.55 -3.28
CA GLU A 7 7.13 10.05 -4.67
C GLU A 7 6.97 8.53 -4.73
N VAL A 8 6.87 7.87 -3.57
CA VAL A 8 6.77 6.42 -3.43
C VAL A 8 5.40 6.05 -2.90
N MET A 9 4.75 5.11 -3.59
CA MET A 9 3.59 4.37 -3.08
C MET A 9 4.01 2.94 -2.73
N ALA A 10 3.60 2.46 -1.56
CA ALA A 10 3.76 1.06 -1.15
C ALA A 10 2.38 0.42 -0.96
N ILE A 11 2.18 -0.76 -1.51
CA ILE A 11 0.95 -1.54 -1.42
C ILE A 11 1.29 -2.88 -0.79
N ASP A 12 0.60 -3.28 0.27
CA ASP A 12 0.86 -4.53 0.97
C ASP A 12 -0.43 -5.12 1.57
N ASP A 13 -0.39 -6.41 1.85
CA ASP A 13 -1.41 -7.16 2.57
C ASP A 13 -0.87 -7.88 3.81
N GLN A 14 0.45 -8.10 3.90
CA GLN A 14 1.10 -8.85 4.97
C GLN A 14 2.09 -8.01 5.79
N GLY A 15 2.47 -8.53 6.95
CA GLY A 15 3.25 -7.75 7.92
C GLY A 15 4.73 -7.55 7.54
N ASN A 16 5.22 -8.21 6.49
CA ASN A 16 6.63 -8.21 6.11
C ASN A 16 7.10 -6.85 5.57
N ASP A 17 6.23 -6.04 4.94
CA ASP A 17 6.63 -4.75 4.36
C ASP A 17 6.01 -3.54 5.10
N LEU A 18 5.66 -3.71 6.39
CA LEU A 18 5.21 -2.63 7.29
C LEU A 18 6.18 -1.45 7.36
N SER A 19 7.49 -1.72 7.28
CA SER A 19 8.51 -0.66 7.25
C SER A 19 8.46 0.14 5.95
N MET A 20 8.14 -0.52 4.82
CA MET A 20 8.00 0.13 3.52
C MET A 20 6.72 0.96 3.46
N LEU A 21 5.62 0.44 4.00
CA LEU A 21 4.34 1.13 4.12
C LEU A 21 4.41 2.43 4.92
N LYS A 22 5.23 2.44 5.99
CA LYS A 22 5.48 3.63 6.81
C LYS A 22 6.48 4.59 6.18
N TYR A 23 7.35 4.09 5.30
CA TYR A 23 8.33 4.91 4.60
C TYR A 23 7.68 5.66 3.45
N ALA A 24 6.87 4.97 2.63
CA ALA A 24 6.21 5.55 1.47
C ALA A 24 5.33 6.75 1.84
N GLY A 25 5.31 7.76 0.96
CA GLY A 25 4.43 8.91 1.09
C GLY A 25 2.96 8.55 0.95
N LEU A 26 2.67 7.43 0.28
CA LEU A 26 1.36 6.81 0.24
C LEU A 26 1.47 5.30 0.54
N GLY A 27 1.01 4.91 1.72
CA GLY A 27 0.84 3.50 2.09
C GLY A 27 -0.58 3.02 1.81
N VAL A 28 -0.73 1.90 1.10
CA VAL A 28 -2.01 1.30 0.71
C VAL A 28 -2.09 -0.12 1.25
N ALA A 29 -3.16 -0.42 1.98
CA ALA A 29 -3.46 -1.77 2.42
C ALA A 29 -4.45 -2.44 1.45
N MET A 30 -4.21 -3.70 1.08
CA MET A 30 -5.18 -4.49 0.32
C MET A 30 -6.39 -4.88 1.19
N GLY A 31 -7.51 -5.23 0.55
CA GLY A 31 -8.74 -5.60 1.27
C GLY A 31 -8.57 -6.80 2.20
N ASN A 32 -7.75 -7.77 1.81
CA ASN A 32 -7.38 -8.96 2.58
C ASN A 32 -6.22 -8.73 3.58
N ALA A 33 -5.77 -7.48 3.74
CA ALA A 33 -4.61 -7.18 4.56
C ALA A 33 -4.82 -7.48 6.05
N THR A 34 -3.74 -7.81 6.75
CA THR A 34 -3.75 -7.94 8.21
C THR A 34 -4.13 -6.62 8.89
N LEU A 35 -4.70 -6.69 10.10
CA LEU A 35 -5.08 -5.50 10.87
C LEU A 35 -3.89 -4.54 11.10
N ALA A 36 -2.68 -5.08 11.26
CA ALA A 36 -1.48 -4.26 11.44
C ALA A 36 -1.13 -3.46 10.19
N VAL A 37 -1.32 -4.04 8.99
CA VAL A 37 -1.10 -3.38 7.71
C VAL A 37 -2.16 -2.32 7.45
N LYS A 38 -3.44 -2.65 7.67
CA LYS A 38 -4.55 -1.68 7.57
C LYS A 38 -4.35 -0.49 8.49
N ALA A 39 -3.89 -0.72 9.73
CA ALA A 39 -3.60 0.34 10.69
C ALA A 39 -2.37 1.19 10.33
N ALA A 40 -1.43 0.65 9.55
CA ALA A 40 -0.24 1.38 9.09
C ALA A 40 -0.44 2.10 7.76
N ALA A 41 -1.43 1.69 6.96
CA ALA A 41 -1.77 2.29 5.68
C ALA A 41 -2.56 3.58 5.84
N SER A 42 -2.46 4.44 4.84
CA SER A 42 -3.28 5.65 4.73
C SER A 42 -4.64 5.38 4.10
N ILE A 43 -4.72 4.37 3.22
CA ILE A 43 -5.93 3.98 2.51
C ILE A 43 -6.01 2.47 2.34
N GLU A 44 -7.21 1.96 2.08
CA GLU A 44 -7.44 0.57 1.69
C GLU A 44 -7.88 0.49 0.21
N THR A 45 -7.39 -0.52 -0.51
CA THR A 45 -7.83 -0.89 -1.87
C THR A 45 -8.55 -2.25 -1.84
N ALA A 46 -8.96 -2.76 -3.00
CA ALA A 46 -9.53 -4.11 -3.10
C ALA A 46 -8.53 -5.19 -2.65
N ASP A 47 -8.98 -6.43 -2.46
CA ASP A 47 -8.08 -7.54 -2.14
C ASP A 47 -7.32 -8.04 -3.37
N ASN A 48 -6.46 -9.04 -3.14
CA ASN A 48 -5.62 -9.66 -4.16
C ASN A 48 -6.40 -10.41 -5.24
N ASP A 49 -7.60 -10.90 -4.94
CA ASP A 49 -8.47 -11.62 -5.88
C ASP A 49 -9.36 -10.66 -6.70
N HIS A 50 -9.40 -9.38 -6.33
CA HIS A 50 -10.18 -8.32 -6.96
C HIS A 50 -9.30 -7.17 -7.50
N ASP A 51 -8.09 -7.49 -7.97
CA ASP A 51 -7.17 -6.56 -8.65
C ASP A 51 -6.75 -5.33 -7.82
N GLY A 52 -6.66 -5.45 -6.48
CA GLY A 52 -6.41 -4.30 -5.60
C GLY A 52 -5.16 -3.48 -5.93
N VAL A 53 -4.07 -4.12 -6.37
CA VAL A 53 -2.86 -3.42 -6.82
C VAL A 53 -3.14 -2.60 -8.08
N ALA A 54 -3.81 -3.18 -9.08
CA ALA A 54 -4.10 -2.50 -10.33
C ALA A 54 -5.05 -1.31 -10.12
N GLN A 55 -6.03 -1.46 -9.23
CA GLN A 55 -6.93 -0.38 -8.85
C GLN A 55 -6.18 0.77 -8.18
N ALA A 56 -5.29 0.48 -7.23
CA ALA A 56 -4.47 1.49 -6.56
C ALA A 56 -3.57 2.23 -7.57
N VAL A 57 -2.84 1.51 -8.42
CA VAL A 57 -2.00 2.14 -9.45
C VAL A 57 -2.82 3.02 -10.38
N LYS A 58 -3.97 2.54 -10.89
CA LYS A 58 -4.84 3.33 -11.79
C LYS A 58 -5.38 4.61 -11.15
N HIS A 59 -5.52 4.64 -9.83
CA HIS A 59 -6.05 5.80 -9.12
C HIS A 59 -4.97 6.81 -8.72
N PHE A 60 -3.76 6.35 -8.40
CA PHE A 60 -2.71 7.17 -7.79
C PHE A 60 -1.45 7.35 -8.65
N CYS A 61 -1.36 6.71 -9.84
CA CYS A 61 -0.25 6.82 -10.78
C CYS A 61 -0.75 7.11 -12.20
#